data_AF-A0A9P5VFX5-F1
#
_entry.id   AF-A0A9P5VFX5-F1
#
_cell.length_a   1.000
_cell.length_b   1.000
_cell.length_c   1.000
_cell.angle_alpha   90.00
_cell.angle_beta   90.00
_cell.angle_gamma   90.00
#
_symmetry.space_group_name_H-M   'P 1'
#
loop_
_entity.id
_entity.type
_entity.pdbx_description
1 polymer ?
#
loop_
_entity_poly.entity_id
_entity_poly.type
_entity_poly.pdbx_seq_one_letter_code
_entity_poly.pdbx_strand_id
1 'polypeptide(L)'
;DPFHETKQHVPCLAHVMNLAVQAMLGKNGLHATAPRESISFDADDDACPNADDDPMGLINTGLAEDDADADGGEANNTPTRNPLVKLREGIVKIRTSPLKLDKFKDSSGSHLVLLLDVRTRWNSTYKMIEHAIRLKDAYVRICNVDDDLVKYSLQESDW
;
A
#
# COMPACT_ATOMS: atom_id res chain seq x y z
N ASP A 1 27.48 9.96 -21.48
CA ASP A 1 26.20 9.27 -21.67
C ASP A 1 25.64 8.89 -20.30
N PRO A 2 24.38 9.22 -19.92
CA PRO A 2 23.83 8.84 -18.61
C PRO A 2 23.67 7.33 -18.45
N PHE A 3 23.85 6.58 -19.54
CA PHE A 3 23.90 5.13 -19.55
C PHE A 3 25.35 4.68 -19.39
N HIS A 4 25.73 4.29 -18.17
CA HIS A 4 26.99 3.59 -17.94
C HIS A 4 26.83 2.14 -18.41
N GLU A 5 27.59 1.78 -19.45
CA GLU A 5 27.53 0.51 -20.16
C GLU A 5 27.71 -0.72 -19.25
N THR A 6 28.34 -0.54 -18.08
CA THR A 6 28.59 -1.58 -17.07
C THR A 6 27.61 -1.59 -15.90
N LYS A 7 26.74 -0.58 -15.78
CA LYS A 7 25.73 -0.47 -14.70
C LYS A 7 24.37 -0.16 -15.31
N GLN A 8 23.60 -1.20 -15.60
CA GLN A 8 22.23 -1.13 -16.13
C GLN A 8 21.20 -0.64 -15.09
N HIS A 9 21.57 0.28 -14.21
CA HIS A 9 20.65 0.85 -13.23
C HIS A 9 20.11 2.19 -13.75
N VAL A 10 18.80 2.25 -13.97
CA VAL A 10 18.12 3.52 -14.22
C VAL A 10 17.88 4.19 -12.86
N PRO A 11 18.45 5.37 -12.58
CA PRO A 11 18.20 6.07 -11.33
C PRO A 11 16.73 6.51 -11.27
N CYS A 12 16.08 6.38 -10.11
CA CYS A 12 14.69 6.78 -9.99
C CYS A 12 14.55 8.30 -10.10
N LEU A 13 13.43 8.77 -10.67
CA LEU A 13 13.18 10.20 -10.88
C LEU A 13 13.31 11.01 -9.58
N ALA A 14 12.83 10.46 -8.47
CA ALA A 14 12.94 11.09 -7.15
C ALA A 14 14.41 11.28 -6.72
N HIS A 15 15.27 10.31 -6.97
CA HIS A 15 16.71 10.41 -6.65
C HIS A 15 17.40 11.45 -7.54
N VAL A 16 17.08 11.48 -8.85
CA VAL A 16 17.62 12.48 -9.79
C VAL A 16 17.20 13.89 -9.39
N MET A 17 15.92 14.09 -9.03
CA MET A 17 15.43 15.38 -8.54
C MET A 17 16.13 15.80 -7.24
N ASN A 18 16.30 14.88 -6.28
CA ASN A 18 17.00 15.18 -5.03
C ASN A 18 18.47 15.55 -5.27
N LEU A 19 19.18 14.84 -6.16
CA LEU A 19 20.55 15.19 -6.53
C LEU A 19 20.64 16.55 -7.23
N ALA A 20 19.68 16.85 -8.12
CA ALA A 20 19.61 18.15 -8.79
C ALA A 20 19.37 19.28 -7.79
N VAL A 21 18.44 19.10 -6.85
CA VAL A 21 18.17 20.06 -5.77
C VAL A 21 19.39 20.23 -4.87
N GLN A 22 20.06 19.15 -4.46
CA GLN A 22 21.30 19.22 -3.67
C GLN A 22 22.44 19.91 -4.43
N ALA A 23 22.50 19.77 -5.76
CA ALA A 23 23.46 20.48 -6.59
C ALA A 23 23.12 21.97 -6.71
N MET A 24 21.84 22.31 -6.87
CA MET A 24 21.35 23.70 -6.93
C MET A 24 21.48 24.42 -5.59
N LEU A 25 21.24 23.71 -4.50
CA LEU A 25 21.45 24.18 -3.12
C LEU A 25 22.93 24.08 -2.70
N GLY A 26 23.76 23.42 -3.52
CA GLY A 26 25.20 23.26 -3.34
C GLY A 26 25.59 22.21 -2.29
N LYS A 27 26.72 21.51 -2.54
CA LYS A 27 27.42 20.73 -1.50
C LYS A 27 27.93 21.58 -0.31
N ASN A 28 27.81 22.92 -0.39
CA ASN A 28 28.20 23.87 0.66
C ASN A 28 27.18 25.03 0.87
N GLY A 29 25.94 24.96 0.36
CA GLY A 29 25.00 26.10 0.47
C GLY A 29 23.98 25.93 1.59
N LEU A 30 24.07 26.83 2.58
CA LEU A 30 23.26 26.97 3.80
C LEU A 30 23.48 25.88 4.86
N HIS A 31 24.58 26.00 5.60
CA HIS A 31 24.65 25.48 6.95
C HIS A 31 23.65 26.28 7.82
N ALA A 32 22.45 25.74 8.04
CA ALA A 32 21.56 26.27 9.05
C ALA A 32 22.18 25.99 10.43
N THR A 33 22.96 26.92 10.96
CA THR A 33 23.35 26.93 12.38
C THR A 33 22.11 27.30 13.19
N ALA A 34 21.27 26.31 13.49
CA ALA A 34 20.41 26.41 14.67
C ALA A 34 21.32 26.20 15.89
N PRO A 35 21.35 27.12 16.88
CA PRO A 35 22.04 26.85 18.13
C PRO A 35 21.51 25.54 18.72
N ARG A 36 22.39 24.57 18.95
CA ARG A 36 22.07 23.41 19.78
C ARG A 36 22.01 23.93 21.21
N GLU A 37 20.84 24.36 21.66
CA GLU A 37 20.57 24.30 23.09
C GLU A 37 20.64 22.82 23.47
N SER A 38 21.65 22.48 24.27
CA SER A 38 21.79 21.17 24.86
C SER A 38 20.65 20.96 25.84
N ILE A 39 19.58 20.32 25.39
CA ILE A 39 18.63 19.70 26.31
C ILE A 39 19.38 18.55 26.96
N SER A 40 19.75 18.74 28.23
CA SER A 40 20.15 17.66 29.12
C SER A 40 18.94 16.76 29.32
N PHE A 41 18.94 15.61 28.66
CA PHE A 41 18.03 14.52 29.02
C PHE A 41 18.74 13.75 30.13
N ASP A 42 18.35 14.03 31.37
CA ASP A 42 18.79 13.25 32.52
C ASP A 42 18.40 11.79 32.28
N ALA A 43 19.42 10.94 32.35
CA ALA A 43 19.29 9.50 32.25
C ALA A 43 18.84 8.97 33.61
N ASP A 44 17.67 8.32 33.64
CA ASP A 44 17.37 7.30 34.64
C ASP A 44 16.68 6.10 33.96
N ASP A 45 17.25 4.93 34.26
CA ASP A 45 17.01 3.54 33.86
C ASP A 45 15.54 3.08 33.68
N ASP A 46 15.30 2.21 32.68
CA ASP A 46 14.86 0.81 32.96
C ASP A 46 14.78 -0.08 31.69
N ALA A 47 15.82 -0.89 31.52
CA ALA A 47 15.89 -2.26 30.98
C ALA A 47 15.00 -2.73 29.79
N CYS A 48 15.66 -3.04 28.66
CA CYS A 48 15.30 -4.16 27.80
C CYS A 48 16.33 -5.29 28.04
N PRO A 49 15.96 -6.47 28.59
CA PRO A 49 16.92 -7.54 28.77
C PRO A 49 17.21 -8.23 27.43
N ASN A 50 18.51 -8.39 27.14
CA ASN A 50 19.04 -9.21 26.06
C ASN A 50 19.01 -10.70 26.46
N ALA A 51 18.65 -11.55 25.52
CA ALA A 51 19.04 -12.95 25.39
C ALA A 51 18.51 -13.41 24.04
N ASP A 52 19.17 -14.13 23.16
CA ASP A 52 20.54 -14.54 22.90
C ASP A 52 20.50 -14.99 21.42
N ASP A 53 21.67 -15.21 20.83
CA ASP A 53 21.89 -15.62 19.44
C ASP A 53 20.99 -16.76 18.90
N ASP A 54 20.51 -16.65 17.65
CA ASP A 54 20.51 -17.80 16.73
C ASP A 54 20.40 -17.41 15.23
N PRO A 55 21.06 -18.15 14.31
CA PRO A 55 21.57 -17.63 13.04
C PRO A 55 20.64 -17.81 11.82
N MET A 56 20.98 -17.05 10.77
CA MET A 56 20.51 -17.19 9.39
C MET A 56 20.50 -18.65 8.89
N GLY A 57 19.31 -19.13 8.49
CA GLY A 57 19.09 -20.46 7.90
C GLY A 57 18.62 -20.40 6.44
N LEU A 58 19.35 -21.09 5.58
CA LEU A 58 19.28 -21.13 4.12
C LEU A 58 18.12 -22.03 3.59
N ILE A 59 17.63 -21.68 2.42
CA ILE A 59 16.89 -22.47 1.41
C ILE A 59 17.16 -23.99 1.46
N ASN A 60 16.13 -24.84 1.46
CA ASN A 60 16.08 -25.97 0.51
C ASN A 60 14.67 -26.46 0.19
N THR A 61 14.52 -26.76 -1.10
CA THR A 61 13.49 -27.58 -1.74
C THR A 61 13.67 -29.06 -1.40
N GLY A 62 12.55 -29.78 -1.21
CA GLY A 62 12.46 -31.21 -1.57
C GLY A 62 12.32 -32.23 -0.43
N LEU A 63 11.13 -32.86 -0.46
CA LEU A 63 10.82 -34.26 -0.15
C LEU A 63 10.57 -34.70 1.30
N ALA A 64 9.34 -35.21 1.44
CA ALA A 64 8.85 -36.27 2.32
C ALA A 64 8.62 -35.95 3.80
N GLU A 65 7.35 -35.68 4.12
CA GLU A 65 6.74 -36.08 5.40
C GLU A 65 5.41 -36.78 5.08
N ASP A 66 5.45 -38.11 5.10
CA ASP A 66 4.29 -38.96 5.26
C ASP A 66 3.84 -38.89 6.74
N ASP A 67 2.54 -38.65 6.92
CA ASP A 67 1.63 -39.27 7.90
C ASP A 67 0.71 -38.27 8.63
N ALA A 68 -0.48 -38.11 8.02
CA ALA A 68 -1.81 -38.04 8.61
C ALA A 68 -2.07 -37.12 9.82
N ASP A 69 -2.73 -35.99 9.57
CA ASP A 69 -4.12 -35.84 10.01
C ASP A 69 -4.84 -34.75 9.18
N ALA A 70 -6.04 -35.10 8.73
CA ALA A 70 -6.89 -34.30 7.87
C ALA A 70 -7.75 -33.33 8.68
N ASP A 71 -7.73 -32.04 8.33
CA ASP A 71 -8.96 -31.24 8.23
C ASP A 71 -8.72 -29.97 7.41
N GLY A 72 -9.50 -29.79 6.34
CA GLY A 72 -9.47 -28.62 5.50
C GLY A 72 -10.22 -27.48 6.17
N GLY A 73 -9.54 -26.37 6.46
CA GLY A 73 -10.16 -25.21 7.11
C GLY A 73 -9.79 -23.90 6.42
N GLU A 74 -10.75 -23.35 5.69
CA GLU A 74 -10.75 -22.03 5.06
C GLU A 74 -10.23 -20.92 6.00
N ALA A 75 -9.38 -20.04 5.47
CA ALA A 75 -8.97 -18.81 6.16
C ALA A 75 -10.17 -17.87 6.32
N ASN A 76 -10.93 -18.08 7.39
CA ASN A 76 -12.11 -17.31 7.77
C ASN A 76 -11.73 -15.89 8.21
N ASN A 77 -11.70 -14.99 7.24
CA ASN A 77 -12.46 -13.73 7.19
C ASN A 77 -12.85 -13.12 8.55
N THR A 78 -11.91 -12.44 9.22
CA THR A 78 -12.31 -11.39 10.17
C THR A 78 -12.82 -10.20 9.36
N PRO A 79 -14.07 -9.74 9.52
CA PRO A 79 -14.54 -8.54 8.84
C PRO A 79 -13.75 -7.36 9.40
N THR A 80 -12.75 -6.90 8.66
CA THR A 80 -12.08 -5.64 8.97
C THR A 80 -13.15 -4.56 8.92
N ARG A 81 -13.61 -4.10 10.09
CA ARG A 81 -14.51 -2.95 10.29
C ARG A 81 -13.95 -1.63 9.75
N ASN A 82 -12.79 -1.66 9.09
CA ASN A 82 -12.19 -0.49 8.50
C ASN A 82 -12.77 -0.27 7.09
N PRO A 83 -13.63 0.74 6.89
CA PRO A 83 -14.27 0.99 5.59
C PRO A 83 -13.23 1.28 4.50
N LEU A 84 -12.07 1.84 4.87
CA LEU A 84 -10.99 2.12 3.92
C LEU A 84 -10.38 0.83 3.34
N VAL A 85 -10.15 -0.18 4.19
CA VAL A 85 -9.61 -1.47 3.75
C VAL A 85 -10.61 -2.17 2.86
N LYS A 86 -11.87 -2.20 3.28
CA LYS A 86 -12.98 -2.79 2.53
C LYS A 86 -13.17 -2.14 1.16
N LEU A 87 -13.14 -0.81 1.11
CA LEU A 87 -13.19 -0.04 -0.14
C LEU A 87 -12.02 -0.42 -1.06
N ARG A 88 -10.79 -0.42 -0.53
CA ARG A 88 -9.58 -0.75 -1.29
C ARG A 88 -9.68 -2.14 -1.91
N GLU A 89 -10.07 -3.14 -1.12
CA GLU A 89 -10.23 -4.52 -1.60
C GLU A 89 -11.33 -4.65 -2.66
N GLY A 90 -12.47 -3.98 -2.47
CA GLY A 90 -13.52 -3.93 -3.48
C GLY A 90 -13.04 -3.30 -4.79
N ILE A 91 -12.32 -2.17 -4.71
CA ILE A 91 -11.72 -1.52 -5.89
C ILE A 91 -10.72 -2.45 -6.58
N VAL A 92 -9.87 -3.17 -5.84
CA VAL A 92 -8.96 -4.17 -6.41
C VAL A 92 -9.77 -5.22 -7.18
N LYS A 93 -10.79 -5.83 -6.56
CA LYS A 93 -11.57 -6.91 -7.20
C LYS A 93 -12.30 -6.44 -8.46
N ILE A 94 -12.84 -5.23 -8.46
CA ILE A 94 -13.47 -4.63 -9.65
C ILE A 94 -12.43 -4.43 -10.77
N ARG A 95 -11.24 -3.92 -10.43
CA ARG A 95 -10.20 -3.60 -11.43
C ARG A 95 -9.42 -4.80 -11.93
N THR A 96 -9.31 -5.86 -11.15
CA THR A 96 -8.58 -7.09 -11.54
C THR A 96 -9.28 -7.82 -12.68
N SER A 97 -10.61 -7.79 -12.75
CA SER A 97 -11.37 -8.44 -13.83
C SER A 97 -11.82 -7.42 -14.88
N PRO A 98 -11.38 -7.54 -16.15
CA PRO A 98 -11.83 -6.65 -17.23
C PRO A 98 -13.36 -6.62 -17.37
N LEU A 99 -14.00 -7.79 -17.22
CA LEU A 99 -15.46 -7.91 -17.30
C LEU A 99 -16.16 -7.11 -16.18
N LYS A 100 -15.65 -7.16 -14.95
CA LYS A 100 -16.22 -6.38 -13.84
C LYS A 100 -15.97 -4.89 -14.01
N LEU A 101 -14.81 -4.52 -14.55
CA LEU A 101 -14.48 -3.13 -14.85
C LEU A 101 -15.40 -2.56 -15.94
N ASP A 102 -15.74 -3.32 -16.96
CA ASP A 102 -16.65 -2.87 -18.02
C ASP A 102 -18.09 -2.75 -17.50
N LYS A 103 -18.58 -3.73 -16.73
CA LYS A 103 -19.86 -3.62 -16.01
C LYS A 103 -19.92 -2.39 -15.10
N PHE A 104 -18.80 -2.04 -14.47
CA PHE A 104 -18.71 -0.83 -13.64
C PHE A 104 -18.85 0.45 -14.47
N LYS A 105 -18.16 0.54 -15.61
CA LYS A 105 -18.26 1.69 -16.51
C LYS A 105 -19.71 1.88 -16.97
N ASP A 106 -20.37 0.80 -17.37
CA ASP A 106 -21.78 0.79 -17.76
C ASP A 106 -22.68 1.30 -16.62
N SER A 107 -22.42 0.83 -15.39
CA SER A 107 -23.16 1.24 -14.18
C SER A 107 -22.91 2.70 -13.76
N SER A 108 -21.75 3.25 -14.12
CA SER A 108 -21.39 4.64 -13.82
C SER A 108 -21.95 5.66 -14.80
N GLY A 109 -22.39 5.21 -15.99
CA GLY A 109 -22.84 6.09 -17.07
C GLY A 109 -21.74 7.05 -17.58
N SER A 110 -20.48 6.79 -17.23
CA SER A 110 -19.35 7.65 -17.52
C SER A 110 -18.12 6.82 -17.88
N HIS A 111 -17.12 7.45 -18.51
CA HIS A 111 -15.81 6.83 -18.72
C HIS A 111 -14.90 6.87 -17.47
N LEU A 112 -15.42 7.33 -16.32
CA LEU A 112 -14.65 7.40 -15.07
C LEU A 112 -14.55 6.02 -14.42
N VAL A 113 -13.38 5.73 -13.85
CA VAL A 113 -13.10 4.49 -13.14
C VAL A 113 -12.66 4.79 -11.71
N LEU A 114 -12.87 3.84 -10.81
CA LEU A 114 -12.37 3.91 -9.43
C LEU A 114 -10.83 3.92 -9.44
N LEU A 115 -10.23 4.77 -8.60
CA LEU A 115 -8.79 4.83 -8.44
C LEU A 115 -8.35 3.91 -7.30
N LEU A 116 -7.25 3.18 -7.49
CA LEU A 116 -6.60 2.44 -6.42
C LEU A 116 -5.44 3.29 -5.86
N ASP A 117 -5.33 3.36 -4.54
CA ASP A 117 -4.24 4.08 -3.89
C ASP A 117 -2.89 3.36 -4.10
N VAL A 118 -1.81 4.13 -4.07
CA VAL A 118 -0.43 3.70 -4.35
C VAL A 118 0.46 4.19 -3.21
N ARG A 119 1.12 3.25 -2.53
CA ARG A 119 1.94 3.52 -1.33
C ARG A 119 3.02 4.58 -1.55
N THR A 120 3.56 4.67 -2.76
CA THR A 120 4.68 5.57 -3.11
C THR A 120 4.23 6.97 -3.58
N ARG A 121 2.92 7.27 -3.65
CA ARG A 121 2.40 8.56 -4.12
C ARG A 121 1.61 9.24 -3.00
N TRP A 122 2.12 10.37 -2.52
CA TRP A 122 1.69 11.04 -1.26
C TRP A 122 0.20 11.36 -1.13
N ASN A 123 -0.54 11.52 -2.23
CA ASN A 123 -1.97 11.87 -2.22
C ASN A 123 -2.89 10.79 -2.82
N SER A 124 -2.41 9.56 -2.96
CA SER A 124 -3.14 8.51 -3.67
C SER A 124 -4.38 8.04 -2.89
N THR A 125 -4.29 7.92 -1.57
CA THR A 125 -5.42 7.53 -0.69
C THR A 125 -6.52 8.58 -0.72
N TYR A 126 -6.18 9.86 -0.60
CA TYR A 126 -7.14 10.97 -0.73
C TYR A 126 -7.88 10.89 -2.06
N LYS A 127 -7.16 10.74 -3.18
CA LYS A 127 -7.76 10.65 -4.52
C LYS A 127 -8.62 9.40 -4.71
N MET A 128 -8.27 8.27 -4.10
CA MET A 128 -9.09 7.06 -4.09
C MET A 128 -10.44 7.34 -3.42
N ILE A 129 -10.42 7.95 -2.24
CA ILE A 129 -11.64 8.28 -1.47
C ILE A 129 -12.49 9.31 -2.22
N GLU A 130 -11.89 10.40 -2.69
CA GLU A 130 -12.57 11.45 -3.45
C GLU A 130 -13.28 10.89 -4.70
N HIS A 131 -12.61 10.00 -5.45
CA HIS A 131 -13.22 9.32 -6.59
C HIS A 131 -14.32 8.33 -6.16
N ALA A 132 -14.12 7.60 -5.07
CA ALA A 132 -15.11 6.65 -4.57
C ALA A 132 -16.41 7.36 -4.14
N ILE A 133 -16.31 8.50 -3.47
CA ILE A 133 -17.47 9.34 -3.10
C ILE A 133 -18.19 9.83 -4.36
N ARG A 134 -17.44 10.34 -5.36
CA ARG A 134 -18.02 10.80 -6.62
C ARG A 134 -18.74 9.69 -7.40
N LEU A 135 -18.28 8.45 -7.27
CA LEU A 135 -18.83 7.27 -7.94
C LEU A 135 -19.62 6.36 -6.98
N LYS A 136 -20.06 6.87 -5.83
CA LYS A 136 -20.74 6.12 -4.76
C LYS A 136 -21.89 5.28 -5.30
N ASP A 137 -22.81 5.90 -6.03
CA ASP A 137 -24.00 5.20 -6.54
C ASP A 137 -23.63 4.06 -7.51
N ALA A 138 -22.61 4.26 -8.33
CA ALA A 138 -22.13 3.24 -9.26
C ALA A 138 -21.46 2.07 -8.52
N TYR A 139 -20.70 2.37 -7.46
CA TYR A 139 -20.09 1.38 -6.59
C TYR A 139 -21.13 0.53 -5.87
N VAL A 140 -22.13 1.17 -5.25
CA VAL A 140 -23.23 0.47 -4.57
C VAL A 140 -24.01 -0.40 -5.56
N ARG A 141 -24.30 0.11 -6.76
CA ARG A 141 -24.98 -0.68 -7.81
C ARG A 141 -24.21 -1.94 -8.17
N ILE A 142 -22.90 -1.86 -8.46
CA ILE A 142 -22.14 -3.04 -8.86
C ILE A 142 -22.00 -4.05 -7.72
N CYS A 143 -21.86 -3.59 -6.47
CA CYS A 143 -21.82 -4.46 -5.30
C CYS A 143 -23.14 -5.20 -5.06
N ASN A 144 -24.27 -4.65 -5.50
CA ASN A 144 -25.58 -5.30 -5.39
C ASN A 144 -25.88 -6.24 -6.58
N VAL A 145 -25.19 -6.08 -7.71
CA VAL A 145 -25.41 -6.89 -8.93
C VAL A 145 -24.48 -8.11 -8.99
N ASP A 146 -23.26 -7.99 -8.49
CA ASP A 146 -22.24 -9.04 -8.53
C ASP A 146 -22.08 -9.67 -7.15
N ASP A 147 -22.50 -10.94 -7.00
CA ASP A 147 -22.50 -11.66 -5.73
C ASP A 147 -21.11 -11.72 -5.07
N ASP A 148 -20.03 -11.76 -5.86
CA ASP A 148 -18.65 -11.77 -5.33
C ASP A 148 -18.27 -10.45 -4.64
N LEU A 149 -18.96 -9.36 -4.99
CA LEU A 149 -18.68 -8.00 -4.52
C LEU A 149 -19.51 -7.60 -3.31
N VAL A 150 -20.56 -8.36 -2.98
CA VAL A 150 -21.46 -8.08 -1.83
C VAL A 150 -20.68 -7.93 -0.54
N LYS A 151 -19.64 -8.75 -0.34
CA LYS A 151 -18.80 -8.69 0.87
C LYS A 151 -18.00 -7.39 1.02
N TYR A 152 -17.79 -6.64 -0.05
CA TYR A 152 -17.11 -5.33 -0.03
C TYR A 152 -18.09 -4.15 -0.02
N SER A 153 -19.40 -4.39 0.01
CA SER A 153 -20.41 -3.33 0.05
C SER A 153 -20.27 -2.46 1.30
N LEU A 154 -20.22 -1.15 1.12
CA LEU A 154 -20.12 -0.15 2.18
C LEU A 154 -21.52 0.28 2.64
N GLN A 155 -21.72 0.40 3.96
CA GLN A 155 -22.96 0.92 4.54
C GLN A 155 -22.99 2.45 4.47
N GLU A 156 -24.16 3.06 4.69
CA GLU A 156 -24.27 4.53 4.65
C GLU A 156 -23.37 5.23 5.67
N SER A 157 -23.13 4.60 6.83
CA SER A 157 -22.21 5.10 7.86
C SER A 157 -20.73 5.04 7.48
N ASP A 158 -20.38 4.27 6.45
CA ASP A 158 -19.00 4.07 6.01
C ASP A 158 -18.53 5.14 5.02
N TRP A 159 -19.47 5.89 4.42
CA TRP A 159 -19.23 6.95 3.43
C TRP A 159 -18.98 8.31 4.07
#